data_AF-A0A193QL80-F1
#
_entry.id   AF-A0A193QL80-F1
#
_cell.length_a   1.000
_cell.length_b   1.000
_cell.length_c   1.000
_cell.angle_alpha   90.00
_cell.angle_beta   90.00
_cell.angle_gamma   90.00
#
_symmetry.space_group_name_H-M   'P 1'
#
loop_
_entity.id
_entity.type
_entity.pdbx_description
1 polymer ?
#
loop_
_entity_poly.entity_id
_entity_poly.type
_entity_poly.pdbx_seq_one_letter_code
_entity_poly.pdbx_strand_id
1 'polypeptide(L)'
;MFQEVEVANGAVRKSPYFELTRDAFVLIVMGFTGKRALQWKIDYIKAFNRMEATLYGTQAGRSKQLGNVAKRILLYLDRAENILFTEEIPLNAIVGDMDKFRWFAGNLGYLVFKEDELLKFLKGGSK
;
A
#
# COMPACT_ATOMS: atom_id res chain seq x y z
N MET A 1 -21.34 -7.60 -21.78
CA MET A 1 -21.20 -9.07 -21.84
C MET A 1 -21.97 -9.67 -20.67
N PHE A 2 -22.25 -10.98 -20.66
CA PHE A 2 -22.93 -11.63 -19.55
C PHE A 2 -22.07 -12.75 -19.01
N GLN A 3 -21.97 -12.83 -17.68
CA GLN A 3 -21.31 -13.92 -16.98
C GLN A 3 -22.39 -14.71 -16.23
N GLU A 4 -22.26 -16.02 -16.27
CA GLU A 4 -23.06 -16.91 -15.44
C GLU A 4 -22.49 -16.89 -14.03
N VAL A 5 -23.32 -16.46 -13.07
CA VAL A 5 -22.95 -16.36 -11.66
C VAL A 5 -23.87 -17.28 -10.87
N GLU A 6 -23.26 -18.17 -10.08
CA GLU A 6 -23.99 -19.05 -9.18
C GLU A 6 -24.56 -18.23 -8.01
N VAL A 7 -25.85 -18.39 -7.77
CA VAL A 7 -26.59 -17.76 -6.66
C VAL A 7 -27.02 -18.85 -5.67
N ALA A 8 -27.34 -18.43 -4.44
CA ALA A 8 -27.74 -19.34 -3.37
C ALA A 8 -28.78 -20.38 -3.84
N ASN A 9 -28.64 -21.61 -3.36
CA ASN A 9 -29.41 -22.80 -3.76
C ASN A 9 -29.12 -23.36 -5.17
N GLY A 10 -27.92 -23.10 -5.74
CA GLY A 10 -27.46 -23.73 -6.98
C GLY A 10 -28.12 -23.21 -8.26
N ALA A 11 -28.82 -22.07 -8.16
CA ALA A 11 -29.37 -21.40 -9.34
C ALA A 11 -28.26 -20.61 -10.06
N VAL A 12 -28.28 -20.58 -11.39
CA VAL A 12 -27.34 -19.79 -12.19
C VAL A 12 -28.07 -18.61 -12.80
N ARG A 13 -27.57 -17.39 -12.60
CA ARG A 13 -28.11 -16.17 -13.21
C ARG A 13 -27.12 -15.54 -14.17
N LYS A 14 -27.60 -15.09 -15.34
CA LYS A 14 -26.82 -14.28 -16.27
C LYS A 14 -26.73 -12.85 -15.76
N SER A 15 -25.55 -12.45 -15.30
CA SER A 15 -25.27 -11.11 -14.79
C SER A 15 -24.50 -10.29 -15.83
N PRO A 16 -24.92 -9.06 -16.16
CA PRO A 16 -24.15 -8.21 -17.04
C PRO A 16 -22.82 -7.82 -16.38
N TYR A 17 -21.73 -7.83 -17.14
CA TYR A 17 -20.44 -7.32 -16.71
C TYR A 17 -19.77 -6.47 -17.79
N PHE A 18 -18.83 -5.65 -17.34
CA PHE A 18 -18.01 -4.76 -18.15
C PHE A 18 -16.54 -4.96 -17.81
N GLU A 19 -15.70 -5.07 -18.83
CA GLU A 19 -14.26 -5.01 -18.66
C GLU A 19 -13.83 -3.55 -18.58
N LEU A 20 -13.05 -3.22 -17.56
CA LEU A 20 -12.61 -1.86 -17.29
C LEU A 20 -11.09 -1.83 -17.24
N THR A 21 -10.53 -0.76 -17.81
CA THR A 21 -9.13 -0.42 -17.56
C THR A 21 -8.99 0.11 -16.13
N ARG A 22 -7.76 0.08 -15.58
CA ARG A 22 -7.45 0.69 -14.28
C ARG A 22 -7.94 2.13 -14.18
N ASP A 23 -7.68 2.93 -15.22
CA ASP A 23 -8.10 4.33 -15.29
C ASP A 23 -9.62 4.48 -15.24
N ALA A 24 -10.36 3.61 -15.96
CA ALA A 24 -11.81 3.62 -15.95
C ALA A 24 -12.39 3.22 -14.58
N PHE A 25 -11.79 2.22 -13.91
CA PHE A 25 -12.15 1.85 -12.54
C PHE A 25 -11.91 3.01 -11.56
N VAL A 26 -10.73 3.64 -11.61
CA VAL A 26 -10.38 4.78 -10.76
C VAL A 26 -11.37 5.93 -10.96
N LEU A 27 -11.76 6.21 -12.20
CA LEU A 27 -12.73 7.24 -12.50
C LEU A 27 -14.12 6.96 -11.89
N ILE A 28 -14.58 5.70 -11.93
CA ILE A 28 -15.86 5.28 -11.34
C ILE A 28 -15.83 5.41 -9.81
N VAL A 29 -14.73 4.98 -9.17
CA VAL A 29 -14.55 5.09 -7.71
C VAL A 29 -14.61 6.55 -7.24
N MET A 30 -14.07 7.48 -8.04
CA MET A 30 -14.15 8.92 -7.76
C MET A 30 -15.56 9.53 -7.94
N GLY A 31 -16.50 8.78 -8.53
CA GLY A 31 -17.84 9.23 -8.87
C GLY A 31 -17.90 10.27 -9.99
N PHE A 32 -19.09 10.50 -10.54
CA PHE A 32 -19.33 11.52 -11.57
C PHE A 32 -19.92 12.79 -10.95
N THR A 33 -19.15 13.87 -10.94
CA THR A 33 -19.54 15.15 -10.28
C THR A 33 -19.87 16.26 -11.29
N GLY A 34 -19.61 16.06 -12.59
CA GLY A 34 -19.88 17.03 -13.65
C GLY A 34 -18.75 17.12 -14.68
N LYS A 35 -18.98 17.80 -15.81
CA LYS A 35 -18.05 17.85 -16.96
C LYS A 35 -16.67 18.43 -16.60
N ARG A 36 -16.62 19.48 -15.78
CA ARG A 36 -15.36 20.10 -15.34
C ARG A 36 -14.58 19.20 -14.38
N ALA A 37 -15.28 18.56 -13.44
CA ALA A 37 -14.68 17.61 -12.52
C ALA A 37 -14.16 16.36 -13.25
N LEU A 38 -14.87 15.90 -14.28
CA LEU A 38 -14.43 14.80 -15.13
C LEU A 38 -13.10 15.13 -15.83
N GLN A 39 -13.00 16.30 -16.44
CA GLN A 39 -11.77 16.73 -17.11
C GLN A 39 -10.59 16.76 -16.12
N TRP A 40 -10.79 17.35 -14.94
CA TRP A 40 -9.77 17.35 -13.89
C TRP A 40 -9.35 15.94 -13.46
N LYS A 41 -10.30 15.01 -13.29
CA LYS A 41 -10.00 13.61 -12.93
C LYS A 41 -9.18 12.90 -14.02
N ILE A 42 -9.50 13.16 -15.29
CA ILE A 42 -8.73 12.62 -16.42
C ILE A 42 -7.29 13.15 -16.40
N ASP A 43 -7.11 14.44 -16.16
CA ASP A 43 -5.78 15.05 -16.11
C ASP A 43 -4.97 14.59 -14.89
N TYR A 44 -5.64 14.37 -13.75
CA TYR A 44 -5.05 13.74 -12.57
C TYR A 44 -4.56 12.32 -12.87
N ILE A 45 -5.38 11.47 -13.50
CA ILE A 45 -5.00 10.10 -13.87
C ILE A 45 -3.78 10.11 -14.80
N LYS A 46 -3.74 11.00 -15.80
CA LYS A 46 -2.57 11.13 -16.69
C LYS A 46 -1.31 11.53 -15.94
N ALA A 47 -1.40 12.48 -15.01
CA ALA A 47 -0.26 12.90 -14.19
C ALA A 47 0.22 11.76 -13.29
N PHE A 48 -0.70 11.01 -12.68
CA PHE A 48 -0.40 9.84 -11.88
C PHE A 48 0.31 8.76 -12.71
N ASN A 49 -0.21 8.43 -13.89
CA ASN A 49 0.39 7.43 -14.77
C ASN A 49 1.81 7.83 -15.22
N ARG A 50 2.06 9.14 -15.46
CA ARG A 50 3.41 9.65 -15.73
C ARG A 50 4.34 9.47 -14.52
N MET A 51 3.89 9.86 -13.33
CA MET A 51 4.65 9.69 -12.09
C MET A 51 4.95 8.21 -11.85
N GLU A 52 3.96 7.34 -11.99
CA GLU A 52 4.09 5.89 -11.85
C GLU A 52 5.16 5.35 -12.80
N ALA A 53 5.10 5.71 -14.09
CA ALA A 53 6.11 5.30 -15.08
C ALA A 53 7.53 5.79 -14.71
N THR A 54 7.67 7.03 -14.23
CA THR A 54 8.96 7.55 -13.77
C THR A 54 9.48 6.80 -12.55
N LEU A 55 8.61 6.45 -11.60
CA LEU A 55 8.98 5.69 -10.41
C LEU A 55 9.37 4.26 -10.77
N TYR A 56 8.62 3.56 -11.63
CA TYR A 56 8.99 2.22 -12.08
C TYR A 56 10.30 2.21 -12.89
N GLY A 57 10.50 3.18 -13.80
CA GLY A 57 11.76 3.32 -14.54
C GLY A 57 12.94 3.63 -13.63
N THR A 58 12.75 4.50 -12.63
CA THR A 58 13.76 4.84 -11.63
C THR A 58 14.05 3.67 -10.69
N GLN A 59 13.04 2.89 -10.31
CA GLN A 59 13.17 1.70 -9.46
C GLN A 59 13.92 0.58 -10.19
N ALA A 60 13.63 0.36 -11.48
CA ALA A 60 14.35 -0.62 -12.30
C ALA A 60 15.82 -0.23 -12.56
N GLY A 61 16.10 1.06 -12.68
CA GLY A 61 17.47 1.60 -12.79
C GLY A 61 18.23 1.60 -11.46
N ARG A 62 17.58 1.99 -10.36
CA ARG A 62 18.13 1.94 -8.99
C ARG A 62 18.37 0.51 -8.54
N SER A 63 17.47 -0.44 -8.81
CA SER A 63 17.66 -1.84 -8.42
C SER A 63 18.82 -2.49 -9.20
N LYS A 64 19.03 -2.11 -10.47
CA LYS A 64 20.21 -2.55 -11.25
C LYS A 64 21.53 -1.95 -10.75
N GLN A 65 21.54 -0.70 -10.29
CA GLN A 65 22.75 -0.06 -9.76
C GLN A 65 23.04 -0.45 -8.30
N LEU A 66 22.01 -0.63 -7.46
CA LEU A 66 22.15 -1.09 -6.08
C LEU A 66 22.26 -2.62 -5.94
N GLY A 67 21.87 -3.39 -6.97
CA GLY A 67 22.09 -4.83 -7.04
C GLY A 67 23.57 -5.23 -6.97
N ASN A 68 24.48 -4.30 -7.30
CA ASN A 68 25.93 -4.50 -7.20
C ASN A 68 26.59 -3.79 -6.00
N VAL A 69 25.87 -2.96 -5.23
CA VAL A 69 26.52 -2.04 -4.26
C VAL A 69 26.11 -2.22 -2.80
N ALA A 70 24.97 -2.82 -2.44
CA ALA A 70 24.72 -3.13 -1.03
C ALA A 70 23.65 -4.19 -0.82
N LYS A 71 24.05 -5.46 -0.70
CA LYS A 71 23.25 -6.42 0.06
C LYS A 71 23.26 -5.98 1.53
N ARG A 72 22.10 -5.55 2.05
CA ARG A 72 21.94 -5.22 3.47
C ARG A 72 21.42 -6.45 4.18
N ILE A 73 22.13 -6.90 5.21
CA ILE A 73 21.78 -8.06 6.02
C ILE A 73 21.24 -7.55 7.36
N LEU A 74 20.12 -8.09 7.82
CA LEU A 74 19.64 -7.91 9.19
C LEU A 74 20.42 -8.83 10.11
N LEU A 75 21.05 -8.31 11.15
CA LEU A 75 21.64 -9.12 12.21
C LEU A 75 20.71 -9.07 13.42
N TYR A 76 20.18 -10.23 13.81
CA TYR A 76 19.51 -10.38 15.09
C TYR A 76 20.58 -10.71 16.14
N LEU A 77 20.74 -9.85 17.14
CA LEU A 77 21.67 -10.06 18.25
C LEU A 77 20.92 -10.42 19.52
N ASP A 78 21.48 -11.29 20.36
CA ASP A 78 20.97 -11.54 21.72
C ASP A 78 21.43 -10.44 22.71
N ARG A 79 21.03 -10.55 23.99
CA ARG A 79 21.45 -9.60 25.05
C ARG A 79 22.96 -9.64 25.35
N ALA A 80 23.67 -10.66 24.90
CA ALA A 80 25.10 -10.84 25.03
C ALA A 80 25.85 -10.56 23.71
N GLU A 81 25.18 -9.91 22.74
CA GLU A 81 25.69 -9.53 21.43
C GLU A 81 26.05 -10.69 20.49
N ASN A 82 25.55 -11.90 20.75
CA ASN A 82 25.72 -13.03 19.84
C ASN A 82 24.74 -12.95 18.67
N ILE A 83 25.21 -13.31 17.47
CA ILE A 83 24.39 -13.38 16.27
C ILE A 83 23.43 -14.58 16.36
N LEU A 84 22.13 -14.31 16.39
CA LEU A 84 21.07 -15.31 16.39
C LEU A 84 20.64 -15.71 14.98
N PHE A 85 20.49 -14.73 14.08
CA PHE A 85 20.00 -14.98 12.71
C PHE A 85 20.40 -13.86 11.74
N THR A 86 20.48 -14.19 10.45
CA THR A 86 20.77 -13.26 9.36
C THR A 86 19.71 -13.33 8.26
N GLU A 87 19.11 -12.21 7.89
CA GLU A 87 18.13 -12.14 6.79
C GLU A 87 18.52 -11.09 5.75
N GLU A 88 18.34 -11.39 4.46
CA GLU A 88 18.53 -10.40 3.41
C GLU A 88 17.35 -9.41 3.39
N ILE A 89 17.65 -8.11 3.50
CA ILE A 89 16.63 -7.08 3.57
C ILE A 89 16.52 -6.38 2.22
N PRO A 90 15.30 -6.22 1.66
CA PRO A 90 15.11 -5.44 0.45
C PRO A 90 15.51 -3.98 0.69
N LEU A 91 16.07 -3.32 -0.33
CA LEU A 91 16.67 -2.00 -0.20
C LEU A 91 15.71 -0.91 0.33
N ASN A 92 14.41 -1.06 0.08
CA ASN A 92 13.35 -0.15 0.51
C ASN A 92 12.81 -0.43 1.93
N ALA A 93 13.29 -1.46 2.61
CA ALA A 93 12.87 -1.72 3.98
C ALA A 93 13.65 -0.86 4.98
N ILE A 94 12.92 -0.37 5.99
CA ILE A 94 13.47 0.39 7.10
C ILE A 94 13.63 -0.56 8.27
N VAL A 95 14.86 -0.71 8.75
CA VAL A 95 15.16 -1.42 10.00
C VAL A 95 15.28 -0.41 11.11
N GLY A 96 14.60 -0.69 12.21
CA GLY A 96 14.66 0.10 13.43
C GLY A 96 13.94 -0.61 14.55
N ASP A 97 14.23 -0.17 15.77
CA ASP A 97 13.40 -0.49 16.93
C ASP A 97 12.02 0.17 16.84
N MET A 98 11.16 -0.15 17.80
CA MET A 98 9.82 0.40 17.91
C MET A 98 9.82 1.92 18.12
N ASP A 99 10.90 2.51 18.62
CA ASP A 99 10.99 3.96 18.84
C ASP A 99 11.24 4.70 17.52
N LYS A 100 12.12 4.15 16.67
CA LYS A 100 12.31 4.63 15.29
C LYS A 100 11.03 4.50 14.47
N PHE A 101 10.29 3.41 14.65
CA PHE A 101 8.99 3.22 14.00
C PHE A 101 7.97 4.28 14.46
N ARG A 102 7.84 4.52 15.77
CA ARG A 102 6.94 5.53 16.34
C ARG A 102 7.24 6.94 15.84
N TRP A 103 8.52 7.32 15.81
CA TRP A 103 8.96 8.61 15.27
C TRP A 103 8.55 8.78 13.81
N PHE A 104 8.78 7.76 12.99
CA PHE A 104 8.43 7.78 11.57
C PHE A 104 6.92 7.86 11.34
N ALA A 105 6.14 7.06 12.07
CA ALA A 105 4.69 7.06 11.99
C ALA A 105 4.10 8.43 12.37
N GLY A 106 4.61 9.06 13.44
CA GLY A 106 4.20 10.40 13.85
C GLY A 106 4.46 11.47 12.79
N ASN A 107 5.62 11.44 12.14
CA ASN A 107 5.94 12.38 11.05
C ASN A 107 5.05 12.19 9.81
N LEU A 108 4.53 10.99 9.59
CA LEU A 108 3.59 10.69 8.52
C LEU A 108 2.13 10.94 8.91
N GLY A 109 1.87 11.43 10.12
CA GLY A 109 0.52 11.71 10.62
C GLY A 109 -0.24 10.48 11.12
N TYR A 110 0.45 9.34 11.31
CA TYR A 110 -0.14 8.15 11.92
C TYR A 110 0.09 8.14 13.43
N LEU A 111 -0.96 7.82 14.19
CA LEU A 111 -0.85 7.57 15.62
C LEU A 111 -0.71 6.07 15.88
N VAL A 112 0.36 5.67 16.59
CA VAL A 112 0.64 4.27 16.91
C VAL A 112 0.27 4.01 18.36
N PHE A 113 -0.73 3.16 18.59
CA PHE A 113 -1.10 2.66 19.91
C PHE A 113 -0.61 1.23 20.10
N LYS A 114 -0.30 0.86 21.35
CA LYS A 114 -0.30 -0.56 21.72
C LYS A 114 -1.73 -1.06 21.79
N GLU A 115 -1.96 -2.35 21.50
CA GLU A 115 -3.31 -2.96 21.50
C GLU A 115 -4.08 -2.65 22.81
N ASP A 116 -3.42 -2.80 23.95
CA ASP A 116 -4.00 -2.52 25.27
C ASP A 116 -4.39 -1.04 25.46
N GLU A 117 -3.63 -0.11 24.87
CA GLU A 117 -3.88 1.33 24.94
C GLU A 117 -5.02 1.75 24.02
N LEU A 118 -5.11 1.15 22.83
CA LEU A 118 -6.21 1.35 21.89
C LEU A 118 -7.54 0.88 22.50
N LEU A 119 -7.54 -0.30 23.11
CA LEU A 119 -8.73 -0.85 23.77
C LEU A 119 -9.19 0.01 24.94
N LYS A 120 -8.26 0.60 25.71
CA LYS A 120 -8.59 1.55 26.79
C LYS A 120 -9.15 2.86 26.25
N PHE A 121 -8.58 3.40 25.17
CA PHE A 121 -9.06 4.61 24.52
C PHE A 121 -10.47 4.44 23.96
N LEU A 122 -10.74 3.33 23.26
CA LEU A 122 -12.06 3.02 22.69
C LEU A 122 -13.13 2.77 23.77
N LYS A 123 -12.76 2.13 24.89
CA LYS A 123 -13.68 1.92 26.03
C LYS A 123 -13.88 3.18 26.88
N GLY A 124 -12.96 4.13 26.83
CA GLY A 124 -13.01 5.39 27.60
C GLY A 124 -13.80 6.52 26.94
N GLY A 125 -14.30 6.35 25.71
CA GLY A 125 -15.02 7.37 24.95
C GLY A 125 -16.53 7.51 25.26
N SER A 126 -17.04 6.83 26.29
CA SER A 126 -18.42 7.02 26.77
C SER A 126 -18.41 7.67 28.14
N LYS A 127 -18.25 8.99 28.15
CA LYS A 127 -18.77 9.90 29.18
C LYS A 127 -19.26 11.17 28.51
#